data_AF-A0A7S4KPB9-F1
#
_entry.id   AF-A0A7S4KPB9-F1
#
_cell.length_a   1.000
_cell.length_b   1.000
_cell.length_c   1.000
_cell.angle_alpha   90.00
_cell.angle_beta   90.00
_cell.angle_gamma   90.00
#
_symmetry.space_group_name_H-M   'P 1'
#
loop_
_entity.id
_entity.type
_entity.pdbx_description
1 polymer ?
#
loop_
_entity_poly.entity_id
_entity_poly.type
_entity_poly.pdbx_seq_one_letter_code
_entity_poly.pdbx_strand_id
1 'polypeptide(L)'
;TEEALINNFFSRIFLILSFSSSSSLTHSPPQSGNLLVTMLFQSSLDQHKLYDSLRHFPVSFTSPTHSSCLTYSLSPSSSPSYLCNHFVSPSSSSSVHCPTHYYSPLFIIPLLEYAVNVDRQIDCAQFVSQNALGYCVTATSSDSPQIRKLAYSALGRFAHRCRHQKTFAARRQILLVLTAFRNAVVEPDMQINLLISLFVAESLLVMLRPTHRMYAAMNAFYLQKPFLDLSDVPMFYSFFSSDSEHYRSQRLWMIRLVRDSICVLGRRDKGEVVDEEVEEGVGKKRSARGRKMSKKEDRGRRDVVEILNKRHVFPLFFSFFDSSLSDGRARLEILNVVRKVV
;
A
#
# COMPACT_ATOMS: atom_id res chain seq x y z
N THR A 1 9.37 -11.55 26.30
CA THR A 1 9.74 -10.29 25.63
C THR A 1 9.30 -10.39 24.17
N GLU A 2 8.77 -9.30 23.59
CA GLU A 2 8.33 -9.24 22.18
C GLU A 2 9.40 -9.74 21.20
N GLU A 3 10.68 -9.51 21.53
CA GLU A 3 11.84 -10.02 20.80
C GLU A 3 11.88 -11.55 20.68
N ALA A 4 11.53 -12.28 21.75
CA ALA A 4 11.52 -13.75 21.72
C ALA A 4 10.38 -14.31 20.85
N LEU A 5 9.27 -13.56 20.73
CA LEU A 5 8.15 -13.89 19.84
C LEU A 5 8.51 -13.57 18.38
N ILE A 6 9.14 -12.44 18.11
CA ILE A 6 9.58 -12.03 16.77
C ILE A 6 10.68 -12.97 16.23
N ASN A 7 11.61 -13.41 17.08
CA ASN A 7 12.68 -14.33 16.69
C ASN A 7 12.18 -15.77 16.47
N ASN A 8 11.22 -16.23 17.27
CA ASN A 8 10.52 -17.50 17.00
C ASN A 8 9.68 -17.41 15.72
N PHE A 9 9.07 -16.25 15.45
CA PHE A 9 8.22 -15.98 14.31
C PHE A 9 8.99 -16.07 12.98
N PHE A 10 10.15 -15.40 12.86
CA PHE A 10 10.97 -15.48 11.65
C PHE A 10 11.62 -16.86 11.47
N SER A 11 12.04 -17.52 12.56
CA SER A 11 12.57 -18.89 12.49
C SER A 11 11.53 -19.91 12.02
N ARG A 12 10.27 -19.78 12.43
CA ARG A 12 9.18 -20.68 12.03
C ARG A 12 8.71 -20.44 10.60
N ILE A 13 8.63 -19.19 10.14
CA ILE A 13 8.35 -18.85 8.73
C ILE A 13 9.47 -19.38 7.82
N PHE A 14 10.73 -19.26 8.23
CA PHE A 14 11.88 -19.76 7.47
C PHE A 14 11.90 -21.29 7.36
N LEU A 15 11.57 -22.02 8.43
CA LEU A 15 11.45 -23.49 8.41
C LEU A 15 10.35 -23.97 7.44
N ILE A 16 9.23 -23.25 7.36
CA ILE A 16 8.11 -23.59 6.47
C ILE A 16 8.43 -23.27 4.99
N LEU A 17 9.14 -22.18 4.73
CA LEU A 17 9.60 -21.81 3.38
C LEU A 17 10.70 -22.76 2.87
N SER A 18 11.53 -23.29 3.77
CA SER A 18 12.59 -24.26 3.42
C SER A 18 12.03 -25.66 3.10
N PHE A 19 10.95 -26.07 3.76
CA PHE A 19 10.29 -27.37 3.49
C PHE A 19 9.50 -27.38 2.17
N SER A 20 9.06 -26.23 1.67
CA SER A 20 8.26 -26.13 0.44
C SER A 20 9.10 -26.27 -0.85
N SER A 21 10.43 -26.33 -0.75
CA SER A 21 11.32 -26.52 -1.92
C SER A 21 11.77 -27.96 -2.14
N SER A 22 11.39 -28.89 -1.25
CA SER A 22 11.81 -30.28 -1.31
C SER A 22 10.68 -31.22 -0.91
N SER A 23 9.78 -31.56 -1.83
CA SER A 23 9.09 -32.86 -1.86
C SER A 23 8.11 -32.96 -3.03
N SER A 24 8.56 -33.61 -4.09
CA SER A 24 7.73 -34.59 -4.79
C SER A 24 7.23 -35.65 -3.79
N LEU A 25 6.04 -36.20 -4.04
CA LEU A 25 5.36 -37.33 -3.37
C LEU A 25 4.30 -36.98 -2.31
N THR A 26 3.04 -37.09 -2.75
CA THR A 26 1.92 -37.78 -2.08
C THR A 26 1.98 -37.88 -0.55
N HIS A 27 1.61 -36.81 0.16
CA HIS A 27 0.80 -36.89 1.40
C HIS A 27 0.34 -35.47 1.80
N SER A 28 -0.85 -35.38 2.38
CA SER A 28 -1.48 -34.17 2.93
C SER A 28 -0.53 -33.27 3.75
N PRO A 29 -0.43 -31.95 3.49
CA PRO A 29 0.46 -31.06 4.26
C PRO A 29 -0.11 -30.77 5.66
N PRO A 30 0.75 -30.41 6.64
CA PRO A 30 0.38 -30.32 8.05
C PRO A 30 -0.51 -29.10 8.33
N GLN A 31 -1.56 -29.31 9.14
CA GLN A 31 -2.58 -28.32 9.51
C GLN A 31 -2.04 -27.15 10.38
N SER A 32 -0.81 -27.24 10.89
CA SER A 32 -0.23 -26.28 11.84
C SER A 32 0.17 -24.93 11.23
N GLY A 33 0.53 -24.89 9.94
CA GLY A 33 0.88 -23.63 9.25
C GLY A 33 -0.34 -22.74 8.98
N ASN A 34 -1.52 -23.35 8.77
CA ASN A 34 -2.77 -22.61 8.56
C ASN A 34 -3.20 -21.88 9.83
N LEU A 35 -3.12 -22.54 11.00
CA LEU A 35 -3.59 -21.96 12.26
C LEU A 35 -2.87 -20.65 12.62
N LEU A 36 -1.55 -20.57 12.37
CA LEU A 36 -0.74 -19.41 12.75
C LEU A 36 -1.05 -18.18 11.86
N VAL A 37 -1.29 -18.37 10.57
CA VAL A 37 -1.70 -17.28 9.66
C VAL A 37 -3.10 -16.83 9.96
N THR A 38 -4.03 -17.76 10.19
CA THR A 38 -5.39 -17.44 10.60
C THR A 38 -5.38 -16.70 11.93
N MET A 39 -4.55 -17.09 12.91
CA MET A 39 -4.38 -16.37 14.17
C MET A 39 -3.75 -14.98 13.99
N LEU A 40 -2.74 -14.79 13.14
CA LEU A 40 -2.15 -13.46 12.90
C LEU A 40 -3.13 -12.51 12.21
N PHE A 41 -3.87 -13.01 11.22
CA PHE A 41 -4.83 -12.21 10.47
C PHE A 41 -6.10 -11.91 11.29
N GLN A 42 -6.51 -12.83 12.17
CA GLN A 42 -7.69 -12.65 13.02
C GLN A 42 -7.41 -11.95 14.36
N SER A 43 -6.20 -12.04 14.93
CA SER A 43 -5.92 -11.52 16.28
C SER A 43 -4.80 -10.48 16.42
N SER A 44 -3.94 -10.24 15.42
CA SER A 44 -2.80 -9.32 15.59
C SER A 44 -2.68 -8.18 14.56
N LEU A 45 -3.41 -8.26 13.45
CA LEU A 45 -3.45 -7.19 12.44
C LEU A 45 -4.52 -6.16 12.78
N ASP A 46 -4.07 -5.00 13.27
CA ASP A 46 -4.93 -3.86 13.56
C ASP A 46 -5.39 -3.22 12.25
N GLN A 47 -6.70 -3.31 11.99
CA GLN A 47 -7.36 -2.74 10.82
C GLN A 47 -7.17 -1.23 10.72
N HIS A 48 -7.22 -0.50 11.85
CA HIS A 48 -7.00 0.95 11.86
C HIS A 48 -5.55 1.26 11.51
N LYS A 49 -4.61 0.52 12.10
CA LYS A 49 -3.19 0.66 11.78
C LYS A 49 -2.92 0.34 10.31
N LEU A 50 -3.53 -0.69 9.71
CA LEU A 50 -3.36 -1.01 8.29
C LEU A 50 -3.95 0.07 7.37
N TYR A 51 -5.12 0.60 7.71
CA TYR A 51 -5.75 1.69 6.99
C TYR A 51 -4.91 2.98 7.08
N ASP A 52 -4.39 3.31 8.25
CA ASP A 52 -3.47 4.43 8.42
C ASP A 52 -2.16 4.20 7.68
N SER A 53 -1.65 2.97 7.66
CA SER A 53 -0.45 2.60 6.91
C SER A 53 -0.58 2.90 5.41
N LEU A 54 -1.78 2.74 4.83
CA LEU A 54 -2.03 3.08 3.43
C LEU A 54 -1.80 4.57 3.17
N ARG A 55 -2.22 5.44 4.09
CA ARG A 55 -1.99 6.90 4.05
C ARG A 55 -0.56 7.31 4.41
N HIS A 56 0.28 6.35 4.78
CA HIS A 56 1.68 6.55 5.11
C HIS A 56 2.59 5.67 4.26
N PHE A 57 2.11 5.13 3.14
CA PHE A 57 2.87 4.21 2.32
C PHE A 57 4.09 4.91 1.70
N PRO A 58 5.34 4.55 2.08
CA PRO A 58 6.53 5.12 1.48
C PRO A 58 6.69 4.62 0.04
N VAL A 59 6.45 5.51 -0.92
CA VAL A 59 6.64 5.21 -2.35
C VAL A 59 8.12 4.98 -2.65
N SER A 60 9.02 5.78 -2.07
CA SER A 60 10.46 5.64 -2.24
C SER A 60 11.07 4.82 -1.12
N PHE A 61 11.36 3.55 -1.38
CA PHE A 61 12.19 2.72 -0.51
C PHE A 61 13.61 2.65 -1.08
N THR A 62 14.62 3.13 -0.34
CA THR A 62 15.96 2.54 -0.50
C THR A 62 16.03 1.31 0.38
N SER A 63 16.25 0.14 -0.22
CA SER A 63 16.85 -0.92 0.57
C SER A 63 18.19 -0.39 1.11
N PRO A 64 18.54 -0.66 2.37
CA PRO A 64 19.86 -0.34 2.85
C PRO A 64 20.89 -1.08 1.98
N THR A 65 21.72 -0.32 1.26
CA THR A 65 22.77 -0.80 0.35
C THR A 65 23.60 -1.94 0.94
N HIS A 66 23.61 -3.09 0.26
CA HIS A 66 24.73 -4.01 -0.05
C HIS A 66 25.80 -4.41 0.99
N SER A 67 25.68 -4.01 2.26
CA SER A 67 26.25 -4.74 3.41
C SER A 67 25.13 -5.35 4.26
N SER A 68 23.90 -4.90 4.04
CA SER A 68 22.67 -5.29 4.77
C SER A 68 21.52 -5.66 3.83
N CYS A 69 21.74 -5.61 2.51
CA CYS A 69 21.02 -6.49 1.60
C CYS A 69 21.70 -7.85 1.65
N LEU A 70 21.23 -8.74 2.52
CA LEU A 70 21.41 -10.15 2.25
C LEU A 70 20.75 -10.39 0.90
N THR A 71 21.58 -10.69 -0.08
CA THR A 71 21.19 -11.47 -1.25
C THR A 71 20.20 -12.53 -0.78
N TYR A 72 18.93 -12.39 -1.18
CA TYR A 72 17.97 -13.48 -1.13
C TYR A 72 18.39 -14.50 -2.21
N SER A 73 19.59 -15.06 -2.08
CA SER A 73 19.91 -16.39 -2.58
C SER A 73 19.64 -17.30 -1.40
N LEU A 74 18.55 -18.04 -1.46
CA LEU A 74 18.28 -19.16 -0.57
C LEU A 74 19.35 -20.23 -0.81
N SER A 75 20.52 -20.07 -0.20
CA SER A 75 21.50 -21.15 -0.04
C SER A 75 21.31 -21.78 1.35
N PRO A 76 21.19 -23.11 1.49
CA PRO A 76 20.53 -23.75 2.63
C PRO A 76 21.33 -23.81 3.94
N SER A 77 22.51 -23.18 4.02
CA SER A 77 23.56 -23.59 4.98
C SER A 77 24.09 -22.51 5.92
N SER A 78 23.39 -21.39 6.14
CA SER A 78 23.83 -20.37 7.13
C SER A 78 22.80 -20.15 8.23
N SER A 79 23.24 -20.33 9.48
CA SER A 79 22.42 -20.31 10.70
C SER A 79 21.88 -18.91 11.05
N PRO A 80 20.75 -18.80 11.78
CA PRO A 80 19.85 -17.63 11.76
C PRO A 80 20.17 -16.50 12.74
N SER A 81 21.27 -16.57 13.50
CA SER A 81 21.62 -15.56 14.53
C SER A 81 21.96 -14.18 13.95
N TYR A 82 22.28 -14.10 12.66
CA TYR A 82 22.66 -12.84 12.00
C TYR A 82 21.46 -11.99 11.53
N LEU A 83 20.24 -12.56 11.45
CA LEU A 83 19.02 -11.82 11.06
C LEU A 83 18.39 -11.08 12.24
N CYS A 84 18.58 -11.56 13.47
CA CYS A 84 18.05 -10.97 14.70
C CYS A 84 18.78 -9.67 15.09
N ASN A 85 20.10 -9.62 14.89
CA ASN A 85 20.93 -8.54 15.45
C ASN A 85 20.86 -7.21 14.69
N HIS A 86 20.18 -7.14 13.54
CA HIS A 86 19.97 -5.87 12.84
C HIS A 86 18.59 -5.24 13.09
N PHE A 87 17.70 -5.94 13.79
CA PHE A 87 16.34 -5.47 14.11
C PHE A 87 16.18 -4.92 15.53
N VAL A 88 17.20 -5.08 16.38
CA VAL A 88 17.27 -4.47 17.71
C VAL A 88 18.70 -4.02 17.99
N SER A 89 18.91 -2.71 17.97
CA SER A 89 19.84 -2.01 18.85
C SER A 89 19.49 -0.52 18.84
N PRO A 90 19.08 0.03 19.98
CA PRO A 90 19.68 1.25 20.47
C PRO A 90 20.49 0.86 21.70
N SER A 91 21.79 0.68 21.52
CA SER A 91 22.73 0.65 22.65
C SER A 91 22.92 2.07 23.15
N SER A 92 21.94 2.59 23.88
CA SER A 92 22.13 3.64 24.89
C SER A 92 20.79 3.96 25.55
N SER A 93 20.76 3.78 26.87
CA SER A 93 19.68 4.08 27.80
C SER A 93 19.04 5.46 27.58
N SER A 94 17.83 5.49 27.02
CA SER A 94 16.80 6.51 27.30
C SER A 94 15.47 6.06 26.70
N SER A 95 14.45 5.95 27.56
CA SER A 95 13.03 5.65 27.28
C SER A 95 12.63 5.40 25.81
N VAL A 96 12.46 4.13 25.43
CA VAL A 96 11.92 3.74 24.12
C VAL A 96 10.41 4.01 24.09
N HIS A 97 10.03 5.18 23.61
CA HIS A 97 8.67 5.47 23.19
C HIS A 97 8.66 5.52 21.66
N CYS A 98 8.10 4.49 21.02
CA CYS A 98 7.86 4.51 19.57
C CYS A 98 6.50 3.87 19.26
N PRO A 99 5.38 4.59 19.42
CA PRO A 99 4.13 4.14 18.84
C PRO A 99 4.20 4.47 17.34
N THR A 100 4.81 3.58 16.54
CA THR A 100 4.69 3.70 15.08
C THR A 100 3.23 3.37 14.72
N HIS A 101 2.45 4.41 14.38
CA HIS A 101 1.02 4.31 14.03
C HIS A 101 0.75 3.60 12.69
N TYR A 102 1.77 3.01 12.06
CA TYR A 102 1.67 2.33 10.76
C TYR A 102 2.62 1.12 10.68
N TYR A 103 2.30 0.20 9.79
CA TYR A 103 3.09 -0.98 9.43
C TYR A 103 4.12 -0.64 8.35
N SER A 104 5.30 -1.24 8.45
CA SER A 104 6.32 -1.18 7.40
C SER A 104 5.89 -2.00 6.17
N PRO A 105 5.92 -1.44 4.94
CA PRO A 105 5.63 -2.17 3.70
C PRO A 105 6.45 -3.44 3.51
N LEU A 106 7.72 -3.43 3.95
CA LEU A 106 8.63 -4.56 3.84
C LEU A 106 8.21 -5.75 4.70
N PHE A 107 7.44 -5.49 5.76
CA PHE A 107 6.90 -6.54 6.60
C PHE A 107 5.52 -6.98 6.11
N ILE A 108 4.63 -6.01 5.89
CA ILE A 108 3.22 -6.30 5.65
C ILE A 108 2.97 -6.87 4.25
N ILE A 109 3.66 -6.39 3.20
CA ILE A 109 3.41 -6.90 1.84
C ILE A 109 3.80 -8.38 1.70
N PRO A 110 5.00 -8.83 2.13
CA PRO A 110 5.31 -10.26 2.14
C PRO A 110 4.36 -11.07 3.01
N LEU A 111 3.92 -10.53 4.16
CA LEU A 111 2.96 -11.22 5.02
C LEU A 111 1.61 -11.42 4.31
N LEU A 112 1.09 -10.38 3.65
CA LEU A 112 -0.17 -10.45 2.90
C LEU A 112 -0.05 -11.38 1.69
N GLU A 113 1.06 -11.34 0.96
CA GLU A 113 1.34 -12.24 -0.15
C GLU A 113 1.39 -13.70 0.31
N TYR A 114 2.10 -13.96 1.42
CA TYR A 114 2.21 -15.28 2.01
C TYR A 114 0.86 -15.78 2.51
N ALA A 115 0.09 -14.93 3.19
CA ALA A 115 -1.24 -15.26 3.66
C ALA A 115 -2.11 -15.72 2.48
N VAL A 116 -2.20 -14.91 1.43
CA VAL A 116 -2.97 -15.25 0.23
C VAL A 116 -2.38 -16.46 -0.50
N ASN A 117 -1.08 -16.74 -0.42
CA ASN A 117 -0.49 -17.90 -1.08
C ASN A 117 -0.78 -19.21 -0.33
N VAL A 118 -0.54 -19.24 0.98
CA VAL A 118 -0.51 -20.49 1.77
C VAL A 118 -1.84 -20.79 2.44
N ASP A 119 -2.51 -19.78 3.01
CA ASP A 119 -3.72 -20.02 3.81
C ASP A 119 -4.90 -20.36 2.91
N ARG A 120 -5.41 -21.59 3.06
CA ARG A 120 -6.54 -22.10 2.28
C ARG A 120 -7.88 -21.56 2.74
N GLN A 121 -7.96 -20.98 3.94
CA GLN A 121 -9.21 -20.58 4.60
C GLN A 121 -9.38 -19.07 4.70
N ILE A 122 -8.60 -18.26 3.96
CA ILE A 122 -8.80 -16.80 3.94
C ILE A 122 -10.23 -16.46 3.57
N ASP A 123 -10.88 -15.71 4.45
CA ASP A 123 -12.12 -15.02 4.15
C ASP A 123 -11.82 -13.78 3.29
N CYS A 124 -12.17 -13.85 2.00
CA CYS A 124 -12.01 -12.71 1.08
C CYS A 124 -12.79 -11.48 1.56
N ALA A 125 -13.94 -11.64 2.23
CA ALA A 125 -14.70 -10.51 2.75
C ALA A 125 -13.92 -9.78 3.84
N GLN A 126 -13.37 -10.53 4.80
CA GLN A 126 -12.53 -10.00 5.87
C GLN A 126 -11.23 -9.37 5.33
N PHE A 127 -10.58 -10.03 4.37
CA PHE A 127 -9.34 -9.52 3.78
C PHE A 127 -9.54 -8.17 3.08
N VAL A 128 -10.69 -7.99 2.41
CA VAL A 128 -11.05 -6.71 1.80
C VAL A 128 -11.49 -5.70 2.86
N SER A 129 -12.30 -6.10 3.84
CA SER A 129 -12.84 -5.19 4.88
C SER A 129 -11.73 -4.58 5.74
N GLN A 130 -10.69 -5.37 6.04
CA GLN A 130 -9.50 -4.91 6.75
C GLN A 130 -8.58 -4.03 5.89
N ASN A 131 -8.92 -3.80 4.62
CA ASN A 131 -8.14 -3.05 3.64
C ASN A 131 -6.79 -3.69 3.27
N ALA A 132 -6.60 -4.98 3.51
CA ALA A 132 -5.37 -5.68 3.12
C ALA A 132 -5.22 -5.72 1.59
N LEU A 133 -6.33 -5.94 0.87
CA LEU A 133 -6.31 -5.88 -0.58
C LEU A 133 -5.99 -4.47 -1.11
N GLY A 134 -6.56 -3.44 -0.50
CA GLY A 134 -6.28 -2.05 -0.86
C GLY A 134 -4.82 -1.65 -0.59
N TYR A 135 -4.22 -2.19 0.46
CA TYR A 135 -2.80 -2.01 0.75
C TYR A 135 -1.92 -2.65 -0.34
N CYS A 136 -2.25 -3.87 -0.80
CA CYS A 136 -1.57 -4.49 -1.95
C CYS A 136 -1.72 -3.66 -3.23
N VAL A 137 -2.91 -3.11 -3.51
CA VAL A 137 -3.09 -2.20 -4.65
C VAL A 137 -2.20 -0.95 -4.51
N THR A 138 -2.15 -0.34 -3.34
CA THR A 138 -1.32 0.85 -3.08
C THR A 138 0.16 0.55 -3.30
N ALA A 139 0.62 -0.65 -2.92
CA ALA A 139 2.01 -1.06 -3.09
C ALA A 139 2.48 -1.20 -4.56
N THR A 140 1.55 -1.25 -5.53
CA THR A 140 1.89 -1.17 -6.97
C THR A 140 2.47 0.20 -7.36
N SER A 141 2.24 1.23 -6.55
CA SER A 141 2.83 2.56 -6.76
C SER A 141 4.25 2.71 -6.22
N SER A 142 4.79 1.70 -5.52
CA SER A 142 6.14 1.76 -4.94
C SER A 142 7.22 1.87 -6.01
N ASP A 143 8.30 2.59 -5.72
CA ASP A 143 9.50 2.67 -6.55
C ASP A 143 10.27 1.35 -6.59
N SER A 144 10.10 0.49 -5.57
CA SER A 144 10.79 -0.80 -5.48
C SER A 144 10.11 -1.86 -6.36
N PRO A 145 10.79 -2.38 -7.40
CA PRO A 145 10.22 -3.43 -8.26
C PRO A 145 9.88 -4.71 -7.49
N GLN A 146 10.63 -5.03 -6.43
CA GLN A 146 10.37 -6.20 -5.60
C GLN A 146 9.04 -6.09 -4.84
N ILE A 147 8.76 -4.91 -4.28
CA ILE A 147 7.49 -4.65 -3.60
C ILE A 147 6.34 -4.72 -4.59
N ARG A 148 6.49 -4.11 -5.77
CA ARG A 148 5.47 -4.17 -6.83
C ARG A 148 5.20 -5.61 -7.29
N LYS A 149 6.24 -6.41 -7.48
CA LYS A 149 6.11 -7.83 -7.86
C LYS A 149 5.32 -8.62 -6.82
N LEU A 150 5.65 -8.48 -5.54
CA LEU A 150 4.90 -9.13 -4.46
C LEU A 150 3.46 -8.66 -4.41
N ALA A 151 3.22 -7.36 -4.59
CA ALA A 151 1.89 -6.78 -4.64
C ALA A 151 1.05 -7.36 -5.79
N TYR A 152 1.55 -7.36 -7.02
CA TYR A 152 0.86 -7.96 -8.17
C TYR A 152 0.62 -9.46 -7.98
N SER A 153 1.59 -10.18 -7.42
CA SER A 153 1.46 -11.60 -7.12
C SER A 153 0.36 -11.86 -6.07
N ALA A 154 0.27 -11.03 -5.02
CA ALA A 154 -0.79 -11.09 -4.03
C ALA A 154 -2.17 -10.79 -4.66
N LEU A 155 -2.27 -9.76 -5.50
CA LEU A 155 -3.51 -9.39 -6.21
C LEU A 155 -3.99 -10.52 -7.15
N GLY A 156 -3.08 -11.12 -7.92
CA GLY A 156 -3.39 -12.22 -8.84
C GLY A 156 -3.90 -13.46 -8.11
N ARG A 157 -3.24 -13.86 -7.02
CA ARG A 157 -3.67 -15.00 -6.20
C ARG A 157 -4.97 -14.72 -5.46
N PHE A 158 -5.14 -13.52 -4.93
CA PHE A 158 -6.39 -13.11 -4.30
C PHE A 158 -7.55 -13.18 -5.30
N ALA A 159 -7.36 -12.66 -6.52
CA ALA A 159 -8.38 -12.72 -7.57
C ALA A 159 -8.77 -14.17 -7.91
N HIS A 160 -7.79 -15.08 -8.01
CA HIS A 160 -8.07 -16.51 -8.21
C HIS A 160 -8.89 -17.10 -7.06
N ARG A 161 -8.50 -16.87 -5.81
CA ARG A 161 -9.26 -17.37 -4.64
C ARG A 161 -10.67 -16.79 -4.56
N CYS A 162 -10.77 -15.48 -4.72
CA CYS A 162 -12.02 -14.74 -4.70
C CYS A 162 -13.01 -15.34 -5.70
N ARG A 163 -12.58 -15.74 -6.91
CA ARG A 163 -13.45 -16.41 -7.90
C ARG A 163 -14.13 -17.66 -7.38
N HIS A 164 -13.46 -18.45 -6.53
CA HIS A 164 -13.92 -19.75 -6.06
C HIS A 164 -14.67 -19.70 -4.71
N GLN A 165 -14.56 -18.61 -3.94
CA GLN A 165 -15.26 -18.49 -2.65
C GLN A 165 -16.73 -18.04 -2.83
N LYS A 166 -17.65 -19.00 -2.96
CA LYS A 166 -19.08 -18.74 -3.20
C LYS A 166 -19.80 -18.00 -2.07
N THR A 167 -19.31 -18.12 -0.83
CA THR A 167 -19.89 -17.44 0.34
C THR A 167 -19.67 -15.93 0.32
N PHE A 168 -18.74 -15.43 -0.50
CA PHE A 168 -18.45 -14.01 -0.59
C PHE A 168 -19.47 -13.28 -1.48
N ALA A 169 -20.43 -12.59 -0.86
CA ALA A 169 -21.51 -11.91 -1.58
C ALA A 169 -21.03 -10.84 -2.58
N ALA A 170 -20.04 -10.01 -2.19
CA ALA A 170 -19.50 -8.94 -3.03
C ALA A 170 -18.45 -9.40 -4.06
N ARG A 171 -18.28 -10.72 -4.23
CA ARG A 171 -17.27 -11.34 -5.11
C ARG A 171 -17.28 -10.76 -6.53
N ARG A 172 -18.46 -10.59 -7.14
CA ARG A 172 -18.56 -10.11 -8.53
C ARG A 172 -18.03 -8.68 -8.67
N GLN A 173 -18.35 -7.83 -7.70
CA GLN A 173 -17.94 -6.42 -7.66
C GLN A 173 -16.45 -6.28 -7.39
N ILE A 174 -15.89 -7.06 -6.46
CA ILE A 174 -14.44 -7.05 -6.22
C ILE A 174 -13.68 -7.56 -7.45
N LEU A 175 -14.16 -8.64 -8.09
CA LEU A 175 -13.54 -9.14 -9.32
C LEU A 175 -13.68 -8.15 -10.49
N LEU A 176 -14.76 -7.37 -10.56
CA LEU A 176 -14.92 -6.31 -11.55
C LEU A 176 -13.81 -5.27 -11.40
N VAL A 177 -13.59 -4.76 -10.19
CA VAL A 177 -12.51 -3.81 -9.89
C VAL A 177 -11.13 -4.39 -10.23
N LEU A 178 -10.85 -5.61 -9.75
CA LEU A 178 -9.56 -6.26 -9.99
C LEU A 178 -9.31 -6.56 -11.47
N THR A 179 -10.37 -6.88 -12.23
CA THR A 179 -10.26 -7.13 -13.66
C THR A 179 -10.01 -5.84 -14.42
N ALA A 180 -10.73 -4.77 -14.11
CA ALA A 180 -10.51 -3.45 -14.71
C ALA A 180 -9.09 -2.93 -14.42
N PHE A 181 -8.60 -3.12 -13.20
CA PHE A 181 -7.24 -2.78 -12.81
C PHE A 181 -6.19 -3.63 -13.53
N ARG A 182 -6.38 -4.96 -13.57
CA ARG A 182 -5.48 -5.87 -14.31
C ARG A 182 -5.38 -5.50 -15.79
N ASN A 183 -6.51 -5.18 -16.42
CA ASN A 183 -6.56 -4.85 -17.84
C ASN A 183 -5.91 -3.49 -18.15
N ALA A 184 -5.69 -2.64 -17.15
CA ALA A 184 -4.96 -1.38 -17.28
C ALA A 184 -3.43 -1.58 -17.24
N VAL A 185 -2.95 -2.70 -16.72
CA VAL A 185 -1.53 -3.02 -16.58
C VAL A 185 -1.00 -3.60 -17.88
N VAL A 186 -0.15 -2.83 -18.58
CA VAL A 186 0.42 -3.23 -19.87
C VAL A 186 1.72 -4.01 -19.70
N GLU A 187 2.58 -3.55 -18.80
CA GLU A 187 3.89 -4.16 -18.53
C GLU A 187 3.89 -4.87 -17.17
N PRO A 188 4.60 -6.01 -17.04
CA PRO A 188 4.71 -6.71 -15.76
C PRO A 188 5.42 -5.83 -14.74
N ASP A 189 4.87 -5.81 -13.52
CA ASP A 189 5.42 -5.04 -12.40
C ASP A 189 5.61 -3.54 -12.69
N MET A 190 4.82 -2.98 -13.61
CA MET A 190 4.85 -1.54 -13.89
C MET A 190 4.45 -0.74 -12.66
N GLN A 191 4.99 0.47 -12.54
CA GLN A 191 4.62 1.37 -11.46
C GLN A 191 3.30 2.07 -11.81
N ILE A 192 2.32 1.97 -10.92
CA ILE A 192 1.04 2.67 -11.08
C ILE A 192 1.12 4.02 -10.36
N ASN A 193 0.50 5.04 -10.94
CA ASN A 193 0.37 6.33 -10.29
C ASN A 193 -0.37 6.18 -8.95
N LEU A 194 0.21 6.72 -7.87
CA LEU A 194 -0.35 6.58 -6.52
C LEU A 194 -1.80 7.06 -6.42
N LEU A 195 -2.18 8.14 -7.11
CA LEU A 195 -3.56 8.63 -7.13
C LEU A 195 -4.53 7.54 -7.59
N ILE A 196 -4.15 6.80 -8.64
CA ILE A 196 -4.97 5.75 -9.23
C ILE A 196 -4.97 4.51 -8.33
N SER A 197 -3.82 4.13 -7.78
CA SER A 197 -3.75 3.02 -6.82
C SER A 197 -4.60 3.28 -5.58
N LEU A 198 -4.60 4.51 -5.04
CA LEU A 198 -5.46 4.92 -3.92
C LEU A 198 -6.94 4.89 -4.30
N PHE A 199 -7.30 5.37 -5.50
CA PHE A 199 -8.67 5.32 -6.01
C PHE A 199 -9.18 3.88 -6.02
N VAL A 200 -8.38 2.96 -6.58
CA VAL A 200 -8.74 1.55 -6.66
C VAL A 200 -8.81 0.93 -5.27
N ALA A 201 -7.85 1.22 -4.38
CA ALA A 201 -7.85 0.73 -3.00
C ALA A 201 -9.12 1.14 -2.24
N GLU A 202 -9.50 2.42 -2.28
CA GLU A 202 -10.72 2.90 -1.64
C GLU A 202 -11.99 2.35 -2.31
N SER A 203 -11.96 2.14 -3.62
CA SER A 203 -13.08 1.57 -4.35
C SER A 203 -13.44 0.16 -3.88
N LEU A 204 -12.45 -0.66 -3.51
CA LEU A 204 -12.68 -2.01 -3.00
C LEU A 204 -13.53 -1.99 -1.71
N LEU A 205 -13.29 -1.03 -0.82
CA LEU A 205 -14.06 -0.86 0.42
C LEU A 205 -15.48 -0.33 0.18
N VAL A 206 -15.67 0.45 -0.88
CA VAL A 206 -17.00 0.91 -1.33
C VAL A 206 -17.77 -0.25 -1.95
N MET A 207 -17.14 -1.03 -2.83
CA MET A 207 -17.75 -2.18 -3.50
C MET A 207 -18.17 -3.30 -2.55
N LEU A 208 -17.51 -3.39 -1.39
CA LEU A 208 -17.89 -4.33 -0.34
C LEU A 208 -19.26 -4.00 0.28
N ARG A 209 -19.72 -2.75 0.18
CA ARG A 209 -20.92 -2.24 0.87
C ARG A 209 -21.92 -1.64 -0.13
N PRO A 210 -22.92 -2.42 -0.61
CA PRO A 210 -23.95 -1.94 -1.52
C PRO A 210 -24.77 -0.75 -1.01
N THR A 211 -24.90 -0.62 0.32
CA THR A 211 -25.59 0.50 0.98
C THR A 211 -24.79 1.80 1.02
N HIS A 212 -23.52 1.77 0.58
CA HIS A 212 -22.67 2.96 0.59
C HIS A 212 -23.15 3.96 -0.46
N ARG A 213 -23.28 5.23 -0.07
CA ARG A 213 -23.75 6.34 -0.93
C ARG A 213 -23.01 6.53 -2.26
N MET A 214 -21.78 6.02 -2.37
CA MET A 214 -20.97 6.09 -3.59
C MET A 214 -21.02 4.81 -4.42
N TYR A 215 -21.61 3.72 -3.91
CA TYR A 215 -21.59 2.41 -4.54
C TYR A 215 -22.18 2.46 -5.96
N ALA A 216 -23.37 3.06 -6.12
CA ALA A 216 -24.04 3.10 -7.42
C ALA A 216 -23.19 3.80 -8.50
N ALA A 217 -22.65 4.98 -8.19
CA ALA A 217 -21.81 5.74 -9.12
C ALA A 217 -20.50 4.99 -9.45
N MET A 218 -19.86 4.40 -8.44
CA MET A 218 -18.59 3.69 -8.62
C MET A 218 -18.79 2.38 -9.39
N ASN A 219 -19.86 1.65 -9.11
CA ASN A 219 -20.20 0.43 -9.83
C ASN A 219 -20.53 0.72 -11.30
N ALA A 220 -21.27 1.81 -11.57
CA ALA A 220 -21.51 2.26 -12.94
C ALA A 220 -20.20 2.59 -13.66
N PHE A 221 -19.27 3.29 -13.01
CA PHE A 221 -17.96 3.62 -13.58
C PHE A 221 -17.17 2.36 -14.01
N TYR A 222 -17.07 1.35 -13.15
CA TYR A 222 -16.35 0.12 -13.50
C TYR A 222 -17.07 -0.76 -14.54
N LEU A 223 -18.38 -0.61 -14.71
CA LEU A 223 -19.14 -1.31 -15.75
C LEU A 223 -19.04 -0.62 -17.12
N GLN A 224 -18.71 0.68 -17.17
CA GLN A 224 -18.63 1.45 -18.42
C GLN A 224 -17.44 1.03 -19.30
N LYS A 225 -16.31 0.66 -18.71
CA LYS A 225 -15.08 0.30 -19.44
C LYS A 225 -14.45 -0.96 -18.86
N PRO A 226 -13.93 -1.87 -19.69
CA PRO A 226 -13.28 -3.09 -19.22
C PRO A 226 -11.87 -2.87 -18.66
N PHE A 227 -11.32 -1.65 -18.76
CA PHE A 227 -10.00 -1.27 -18.24
C PHE A 227 -10.07 0.12 -17.59
N LEU A 228 -9.16 0.37 -16.66
CA LEU A 228 -8.97 1.68 -16.02
C LEU A 228 -8.01 2.54 -16.85
N ASP A 229 -8.39 3.80 -17.13
CA ASP A 229 -7.48 4.75 -17.77
C ASP A 229 -6.45 5.26 -16.75
N LEU A 230 -5.17 4.89 -16.95
CA LEU A 230 -4.07 5.30 -16.07
C LEU A 230 -3.57 6.74 -16.33
N SER A 231 -4.07 7.39 -17.39
CA SER A 231 -3.69 8.75 -17.78
C SER A 231 -4.72 9.82 -17.37
N ASP A 232 -5.74 9.44 -16.62
CA ASP A 232 -6.83 10.31 -16.18
C ASP A 232 -7.06 10.22 -14.67
N VAL A 233 -7.79 11.19 -14.11
CA VAL A 233 -8.22 11.20 -12.71
C VAL A 233 -9.59 10.51 -12.65
N PRO A 234 -9.69 9.26 -12.15
CA PRO A 234 -10.91 8.47 -12.26
C PRO A 234 -12.10 9.17 -11.60
N MET A 235 -13.24 9.25 -12.31
CA MET A 235 -14.50 9.85 -11.84
C MET A 235 -14.46 11.34 -11.46
N PHE A 236 -13.36 12.07 -11.70
CA PHE A 236 -13.23 13.46 -11.28
C PHE A 236 -14.38 14.34 -11.79
N TYR A 237 -14.54 14.40 -13.10
CA TYR A 237 -15.57 15.18 -13.76
C TYR A 237 -16.98 14.69 -13.43
N SER A 238 -17.15 13.38 -13.27
CA SER A 238 -18.43 12.78 -12.89
C SER A 238 -18.87 13.25 -11.50
N PHE A 239 -17.97 13.34 -10.52
CA PHE A 239 -18.31 13.80 -9.17
C PHE A 239 -18.45 15.32 -9.05
N PHE A 240 -17.65 16.09 -9.77
CA PHE A 240 -17.76 17.55 -9.75
C PHE A 240 -18.99 18.07 -10.50
N SER A 241 -19.45 17.34 -11.53
CA SER A 241 -20.65 17.65 -12.31
C SER A 241 -21.89 16.87 -11.86
N SER A 242 -21.81 16.13 -10.74
CA SER A 242 -22.91 15.33 -10.22
C SER A 242 -23.98 16.21 -9.57
N ASP A 243 -25.23 15.99 -9.97
CA ASP A 243 -26.44 16.57 -9.38
C ASP A 243 -27.11 15.62 -8.35
N SER A 244 -26.45 14.51 -7.98
CA SER A 244 -27.05 13.59 -7.01
C SER A 244 -27.16 14.22 -5.64
N GLU A 245 -28.10 13.75 -4.81
CA GLU A 245 -28.28 14.18 -3.42
C GLU A 245 -26.99 14.06 -2.58
N HIS A 246 -26.05 13.22 -3.01
CA HIS A 246 -24.78 12.98 -2.33
C HIS A 246 -23.60 13.73 -2.95
N TYR A 247 -23.82 14.75 -3.80
CA TYR A 247 -22.74 15.47 -4.49
C TYR A 247 -21.67 16.02 -3.54
N ARG A 248 -22.06 16.58 -2.37
CA ARG A 248 -21.11 17.11 -1.37
C ARG A 248 -20.13 16.03 -0.90
N SER A 249 -20.66 14.84 -0.70
CA SER A 249 -19.89 13.69 -0.24
C SER A 249 -18.95 13.16 -1.31
N GLN A 250 -19.41 13.13 -2.56
CA GLN A 250 -18.61 12.71 -3.72
C GLN A 250 -17.46 13.69 -3.98
N ARG A 251 -17.73 15.01 -3.96
CA ARG A 251 -16.72 16.06 -4.13
C ARG A 251 -15.70 16.04 -2.99
N LEU A 252 -16.15 15.95 -1.73
CA LEU A 252 -15.24 15.87 -0.58
C LEU A 252 -14.37 14.61 -0.64
N TRP A 253 -14.93 13.48 -1.05
CA TRP A 253 -14.16 12.25 -1.23
C TRP A 253 -13.07 12.42 -2.30
N MET A 254 -13.41 13.02 -3.45
CA MET A 254 -12.44 13.29 -4.51
C MET A 254 -11.32 14.23 -4.07
N ILE A 255 -11.65 15.31 -3.36
CA ILE A 255 -10.64 16.26 -2.84
C ILE A 255 -9.70 15.55 -1.87
N ARG A 256 -10.22 14.67 -1.01
CA ARG A 256 -9.42 13.87 -0.08
C ARG A 256 -8.51 12.87 -0.77
N LEU A 257 -9.01 12.21 -1.82
CA LEU A 257 -8.20 11.31 -2.62
C LEU A 257 -7.00 12.05 -3.24
N VAL A 258 -7.25 13.22 -3.83
CA VAL A 258 -6.19 14.08 -4.39
C VAL A 258 -5.21 14.50 -3.29
N ARG A 259 -5.70 14.99 -2.15
CA ARG A 259 -4.89 15.35 -0.99
C ARG A 259 -4.01 14.17 -0.52
N ASP A 260 -4.59 12.99 -0.34
CA ASP A 260 -3.88 11.83 0.19
C ASP A 260 -2.78 11.39 -0.79
N SER A 261 -3.06 11.41 -2.10
CA SER A 261 -2.06 11.12 -3.12
C SER A 261 -0.85 12.06 -3.08
N ILE A 262 -1.06 13.35 -2.80
CA ILE A 262 0.03 14.34 -2.72
C ILE A 262 0.74 14.28 -1.37
N CYS A 263 -0.01 14.10 -0.28
CA CYS A 263 0.52 14.08 1.09
C CYS A 263 1.41 12.86 1.36
N VAL A 264 1.01 11.68 0.87
CA VAL A 264 1.81 10.45 0.99
C VAL A 264 3.19 10.64 0.34
N LEU A 265 3.25 11.36 -0.78
CA LEU A 265 4.48 11.64 -1.53
C LEU A 265 5.28 12.84 -1.01
N GLY A 266 4.73 13.62 -0.07
CA GLY A 266 5.35 14.85 0.44
C GLY A 266 6.02 14.71 1.80
N ARG A 267 6.05 13.49 2.36
CA ARG A 267 6.69 13.23 3.65
C ARG A 267 8.18 12.97 3.43
N ARG A 268 8.96 14.05 3.51
CA ARG A 268 10.37 13.95 3.86
C ARG A 268 10.43 13.15 5.17
N ASP A 269 10.89 11.92 5.11
CA ASP A 269 11.59 11.34 6.25
C ASP A 269 12.78 12.28 6.46
N LYS A 270 12.58 13.30 7.31
CA LYS A 270 13.69 13.87 8.05
C LYS A 270 14.17 12.71 8.89
N GLY A 271 15.07 11.89 8.34
CA GLY A 271 15.95 11.08 9.15
C GLY A 271 16.45 12.04 10.21
N GLU A 272 16.10 11.75 11.46
CA GLU A 272 16.62 12.40 12.64
C GLU A 272 18.14 12.24 12.53
N VAL A 273 18.80 13.25 11.98
CA VAL A 273 20.25 13.36 12.04
C VAL A 273 20.48 13.77 13.48
N VAL A 274 20.67 12.76 14.33
CA VAL A 274 21.39 12.97 15.58
C VAL A 274 22.77 13.41 15.13
N ASP A 275 23.09 14.68 15.34
CA ASP A 275 24.42 15.24 15.16
C ASP A 275 25.35 14.57 16.17
N GLU A 276 25.81 13.35 15.87
CA GLU A 276 27.02 12.82 16.49
C GLU A 276 28.20 13.55 15.83
N GLU A 277 28.69 14.57 16.53
CA GLU A 277 30.02 15.14 16.34
C GLU A 277 31.06 14.03 16.55
N VAL A 278 31.36 13.30 15.48
CA VAL A 278 32.56 12.48 15.42
C VAL A 278 33.61 13.30 14.68
N GLU A 279 34.56 13.80 15.46
CA GLU A 279 35.79 14.38 14.96
C GLU A 279 36.57 13.39 14.07
N GLU A 280 37.14 13.98 13.02
CA GLU A 280 38.23 13.51 12.17
C GLU A 280 38.00 12.39 11.12
N GLY A 281 38.45 12.72 9.90
CA GLY A 281 39.15 11.74 9.06
C GLY A 281 38.48 11.33 7.75
N VAL A 282 38.74 12.12 6.69
CA VAL A 282 38.87 11.66 5.29
C VAL A 282 37.62 11.10 4.57
N GLY A 283 37.17 11.84 3.55
CA GLY A 283 36.66 11.25 2.31
C GLY A 283 35.18 11.47 1.98
N LYS A 284 34.91 12.49 1.15
CA LYS A 284 33.63 12.80 0.48
C LYS A 284 32.95 11.56 -0.15
N LYS A 285 32.06 10.87 0.56
CA LYS A 285 31.09 9.91 -0.02
C LYS A 285 29.63 10.12 0.41
N ARG A 286 29.33 11.02 1.35
CA ARG A 286 27.98 11.22 1.92
C ARG A 286 26.99 12.01 1.04
N SER A 287 27.39 12.61 -0.09
CA SER A 287 26.54 13.57 -0.84
C SER A 287 25.69 12.96 -2.00
N ALA A 288 26.10 11.86 -2.63
CA ALA A 288 25.41 11.35 -3.82
C ALA A 288 24.13 10.55 -3.53
N ARG A 289 24.02 9.92 -2.36
CA ARG A 289 22.92 9.01 -1.99
C ARG A 289 21.64 9.76 -1.59
N GLY A 290 21.76 10.80 -0.76
CA GLY A 290 20.62 11.68 -0.43
C GLY A 290 20.05 12.39 -1.66
N ARG A 291 20.91 12.79 -2.60
CA ARG A 291 20.50 13.44 -3.85
C ARG A 291 19.73 12.51 -4.80
N LYS A 292 20.01 11.21 -4.80
CA LYS A 292 19.28 10.20 -5.60
C LYS A 292 17.91 9.86 -5.02
N MET A 293 17.76 9.83 -3.70
CA MET A 293 16.46 9.59 -3.04
C MET A 293 15.49 10.74 -3.25
N SER A 294 15.92 11.97 -2.96
CA SER A 294 15.11 13.18 -3.23
C SER A 294 14.63 13.21 -4.69
N LYS A 295 15.50 12.85 -5.65
CA LYS A 295 15.14 12.86 -7.07
C LYS A 295 14.08 11.81 -7.48
N LYS A 296 13.95 10.69 -6.74
CA LYS A 296 12.94 9.64 -6.99
C LYS A 296 11.61 9.95 -6.31
N GLU A 297 11.63 10.40 -5.06
CA GLU A 297 10.42 10.83 -4.35
C GLU A 297 9.77 12.03 -5.07
N ASP A 298 10.60 12.96 -5.55
CA ASP A 298 10.17 14.05 -6.42
C ASP A 298 9.55 13.54 -7.73
N ARG A 299 9.91 12.34 -8.22
CA ARG A 299 9.35 11.79 -9.47
C ARG A 299 7.89 11.39 -9.28
N GLY A 300 7.58 10.50 -8.34
CA GLY A 300 6.19 10.06 -8.14
C GLY A 300 5.25 11.24 -7.82
N ARG A 301 5.75 12.22 -7.06
CA ARG A 301 4.99 13.45 -6.78
C ARG A 301 4.77 14.30 -8.03
N ARG A 302 5.78 14.46 -8.87
CA ARG A 302 5.65 15.15 -10.16
C ARG A 302 4.64 14.46 -11.05
N ASP A 303 4.65 13.13 -11.12
CA ASP A 303 3.74 12.35 -11.96
C ASP A 303 2.27 12.56 -11.52
N VAL A 304 1.98 12.58 -10.22
CA VAL A 304 0.64 12.94 -9.70
C VAL A 304 0.27 14.37 -10.09
N VAL A 305 1.13 15.34 -9.80
CA VAL A 305 0.86 16.77 -10.08
C VAL A 305 0.70 17.02 -11.58
N GLU A 306 1.44 16.32 -12.42
CA GLU A 306 1.34 16.40 -13.88
C GLU A 306 -0.03 15.94 -14.37
N ILE A 307 -0.55 14.80 -13.89
CA ILE A 307 -1.90 14.35 -14.24
C ILE A 307 -2.95 15.37 -13.79
N LEU A 308 -2.83 15.90 -12.57
CA LEU A 308 -3.76 16.90 -12.03
C LEU A 308 -3.77 18.19 -12.86
N ASN A 309 -2.60 18.65 -13.31
CA ASN A 309 -2.48 19.82 -14.19
C ASN A 309 -3.06 19.54 -15.58
N LYS A 310 -2.67 18.42 -16.21
CA LYS A 310 -3.12 18.02 -17.54
C LYS A 310 -4.64 17.84 -17.61
N ARG A 311 -5.26 17.43 -16.50
CA ARG A 311 -6.71 17.24 -16.38
C ARG A 311 -7.43 18.41 -15.73
N HIS A 312 -6.81 19.59 -15.66
CA HIS A 312 -7.43 20.83 -15.14
C HIS A 312 -8.07 20.70 -13.75
N VAL A 313 -7.52 19.84 -12.89
CA VAL A 313 -8.05 19.62 -11.53
C VAL A 313 -7.89 20.86 -10.66
N PHE A 314 -6.72 21.51 -10.68
CA PHE A 314 -6.48 22.70 -9.86
C PHE A 314 -7.37 23.89 -10.26
N PRO A 315 -7.51 24.27 -11.55
CA PRO A 315 -8.49 25.28 -11.96
C PRO A 315 -9.91 25.00 -11.47
N LEU A 316 -10.36 23.74 -11.56
CA LEU A 316 -11.68 23.34 -11.06
C LEU A 316 -11.79 23.39 -9.54
N PHE A 317 -10.72 23.07 -8.81
CA PHE A 317 -10.68 23.24 -7.36
C PHE A 317 -10.79 24.71 -6.95
N PHE A 318 -10.08 25.62 -7.62
CA PHE A 318 -10.17 27.05 -7.34
C PHE A 318 -11.57 27.60 -7.67
N SER A 319 -12.11 27.26 -8.84
CA SER A 319 -13.47 27.65 -9.20
C SER A 319 -14.51 27.10 -8.21
N PHE A 320 -14.37 25.85 -7.76
CA PHE A 320 -15.24 25.27 -6.76
C PHE A 320 -15.08 25.94 -5.39
N PHE A 321 -13.86 26.30 -4.98
CA PHE A 321 -13.57 26.98 -3.72
C PHE A 321 -14.34 28.29 -3.56
N ASP A 322 -14.44 29.08 -4.63
CA ASP A 322 -15.18 30.36 -4.64
C ASP A 322 -16.69 30.18 -4.83
N SER A 323 -17.14 28.99 -5.24
CA SER A 323 -18.56 28.71 -5.46
C SER A 323 -19.36 28.61 -4.15
N SER A 324 -20.67 28.88 -4.24
CA SER A 324 -21.64 28.67 -3.16
C SER A 324 -21.86 27.20 -2.79
N LEU A 325 -21.38 26.27 -3.64
CA LEU A 325 -21.50 24.84 -3.44
C LEU A 325 -20.38 24.26 -2.56
N SER A 326 -19.38 25.06 -2.20
CA SER A 326 -18.27 24.63 -1.36
C SER A 326 -18.54 24.85 0.12
N ASP A 327 -18.58 23.76 0.88
CA ASP A 327 -18.67 23.82 2.33
C ASP A 327 -17.28 24.07 2.96
N GLY A 328 -17.24 24.60 4.19
CA GLY A 328 -15.98 24.92 4.89
C GLY A 328 -15.02 23.74 5.00
N ARG A 329 -15.53 22.51 5.16
CA ARG A 329 -14.71 21.29 5.17
C ARG A 329 -14.02 21.04 3.82
N ALA A 330 -14.73 21.21 2.71
CA ALA A 330 -14.16 21.03 1.38
C ALA A 330 -13.08 22.08 1.09
N ARG A 331 -13.34 23.34 1.48
CA ARG A 331 -12.36 24.44 1.38
C ARG A 331 -11.07 24.15 2.13
N LEU A 332 -11.15 23.64 3.37
CA LEU A 332 -9.97 23.26 4.15
C LEU A 332 -9.14 22.17 3.47
N GLU A 333 -9.77 21.16 2.89
CA GLU A 333 -9.05 20.08 2.21
C GLU A 333 -8.37 20.59 0.91
N ILE A 334 -9.01 21.51 0.18
CA ILE A 334 -8.40 22.17 -0.99
C ILE A 334 -7.19 23.00 -0.56
N LEU A 335 -7.28 23.76 0.53
CA LEU A 335 -6.13 24.51 1.07
C LEU A 335 -4.98 23.59 1.46
N ASN A 336 -5.27 22.42 2.04
CA ASN A 336 -4.25 21.41 2.36
C ASN A 336 -3.56 20.87 1.09
N VAL A 337 -4.31 20.67 0.01
CA VAL A 337 -3.75 20.29 -1.31
C VAL A 337 -2.82 21.39 -1.81
N VAL A 338 -3.32 22.63 -1.89
CA VAL A 338 -2.57 23.76 -2.46
C VAL A 338 -1.30 24.04 -1.67
N ARG A 339 -1.37 24.05 -0.33
CA ARG A 339 -0.22 24.27 0.56
C ARG A 339 0.86 23.20 0.44
N LYS A 340 0.52 22.02 -0.06
CA LYS A 340 1.50 20.98 -0.31
C LYS A 340 2.14 21.16 -1.67
N VAL A 341 1.38 21.56 -2.70
CA VAL A 341 1.84 21.69 -4.08
C VAL A 341 2.69 22.95 -4.32
N VAL A 342 2.24 24.09 -3.80
CA VAL A 342 2.94 25.39 -3.76
C VAL A 342 3.90 25.40 -2.59
#